data_AF-A0A0E4FY36-F1
#
_entry.id   AF-A0A0E4FY36-F1
#
_cell.length_a   1.000
_cell.length_b   1.000
_cell.length_c   1.000
_cell.angle_alpha   90.00
_cell.angle_beta   90.00
_cell.angle_gamma   90.00
#
_symmetry.space_group_name_H-M   'P 1'
#
loop_
_entity.id
_entity.type
_entity.pdbx_description
1 polymer ?
#
loop_
_entity_poly.entity_id
_entity_poly.type
_entity_poly.pdbx_seq_one_letter_code
_entity_poly.pdbx_strand_id
1 'polypeptide(L)' 'MTDSAAETARLMKVTEAIVAELQRQGVAEAVADLGFDPTPMARAVIRAADGDVVPFHQGPRGH' A
#
# COMPACT_ATOMS: atom_id res chain seq x y z
N MET A 1 21.16 -15.75 -5.99
CA MET A 1 20.47 -15.68 -4.67
C MET A 1 20.79 -14.40 -3.91
N THR A 2 22.01 -13.83 -4.00
CA THR A 2 22.38 -12.57 -3.32
C THR A 2 21.73 -11.31 -3.90
N ASP A 3 21.48 -11.26 -5.21
CA ASP A 3 20.90 -10.07 -5.86
C ASP A 3 19.47 -9.76 -5.40
N SER A 4 18.63 -10.78 -5.20
CA SER A 4 17.22 -10.59 -4.81
C SER A 4 17.06 -9.98 -3.42
N ALA A 5 17.89 -10.38 -2.46
CA ALA A 5 17.85 -9.81 -1.11
C ALA A 5 18.33 -8.35 -1.08
N ALA A 6 19.40 -8.05 -1.84
CA ALA A 6 19.92 -6.69 -1.95
C ALA A 6 18.94 -5.75 -2.68
N GLU A 7 18.31 -6.25 -3.74
CA GLU A 7 17.24 -5.56 -4.47
C GLU A 7 16.04 -5.27 -3.55
N THR A 8 15.57 -6.28 -2.81
CA THR A 8 14.47 -6.13 -1.85
C THR A 8 14.80 -5.08 -0.79
N ALA A 9 16.01 -5.12 -0.21
CA ALA A 9 16.45 -4.13 0.77
C ALA A 9 16.50 -2.71 0.18
N ARG A 10 16.89 -2.55 -1.09
CA ARG A 10 16.85 -1.26 -1.78
C ARG A 10 15.41 -0.80 -2.00
N LEU A 11 14.50 -1.68 -2.41
CA LEU A 11 13.08 -1.36 -2.59
C LEU A 11 12.44 -0.92 -1.27
N MET A 12 12.74 -1.58 -0.14
CA MET A 12 12.23 -1.16 1.18
C MET A 12 12.67 0.27 1.54
N LYS A 13 13.94 0.62 1.32
CA LYS A 13 14.44 2.00 1.54
C LYS A 13 13.74 3.02 0.66
N VAL A 14 13.46 2.68 -0.60
CA VAL A 14 12.71 3.56 -1.51
C VAL A 14 11.27 3.74 -1.03
N THR A 15 10.61 2.66 -0.61
CA THR A 15 9.25 2.72 -0.04
C THR A 15 9.19 3.59 1.21
N GLU A 16 10.16 3.47 2.13
CA GLU A 16 10.27 4.33 3.31
C GLU A 16 10.42 5.81 2.92
N ALA A 17 11.27 6.11 1.94
CA ALA A 17 11.45 7.48 1.44
C ALA A 17 10.18 8.05 0.81
N ILE A 18 9.42 7.23 0.06
CA ILE A 18 8.14 7.63 -0.52
C ILE A 18 7.14 7.97 0.60
N VAL A 19 6.99 7.10 1.61
CA VAL A 19 6.07 7.34 2.74
C VAL A 19 6.44 8.62 3.48
N ALA A 20 7.74 8.83 3.76
CA ALA A 20 8.22 10.05 4.39
C ALA A 20 7.91 11.30 3.58
N GLU A 21 8.04 11.23 2.25
CA GLU A 21 7.75 12.35 1.37
C GLU A 21 6.25 12.65 1.26
N LEU A 22 5.40 11.62 1.22
CA LEU A 22 3.94 11.78 1.25
C LEU A 22 3.48 12.45 2.54
N GLN A 23 4.06 12.07 3.68
CA GLN A 23 3.83 12.75 4.96
C GLN A 23 4.32 14.21 4.91
N ARG A 24 5.53 14.46 4.40
CA ARG A 24 6.11 15.81 4.30
C ARG A 24 5.29 16.76 3.44
N GLN A 25 4.66 16.24 2.38
CA GLN A 25 3.80 17.00 1.47
C GLN A 25 2.36 17.18 2.00
N GLY A 26 2.02 16.58 3.15
CA GLY A 26 0.67 16.66 3.72
C GLY A 26 -0.35 15.77 3.02
N VAL A 27 0.10 14.77 2.24
CA VAL A 27 -0.81 13.87 1.50
C VAL A 27 -1.59 12.98 2.48
N ALA A 28 -0.95 12.53 3.56
CA ALA A 28 -1.59 11.72 4.59
C ALA A 28 -2.76 12.46 5.25
N GLU A 29 -2.54 13.72 5.61
CA GLU A 29 -3.58 14.60 6.15
C GLU A 29 -4.68 14.85 5.11
N ALA A 30 -4.32 15.16 3.87
CA ALA A 30 -5.29 15.44 2.80
C ALA A 30 -6.21 14.24 2.51
N VAL A 31 -5.70 13.01 2.52
CA VAL A 31 -6.55 11.82 2.31
C VAL A 31 -7.39 11.50 3.55
N ALA A 32 -6.87 11.74 4.76
CA ALA A 32 -7.64 11.58 5.99
C ALA A 32 -8.83 12.55 6.05
N ASP A 33 -8.64 13.81 5.64
CA ASP A 33 -9.70 14.82 5.55
C ASP A 33 -10.81 14.44 4.55
N LEU A 34 -10.46 13.65 3.52
CA LEU A 34 -11.42 13.06 2.57
C LEU A 34 -12.13 11.82 3.12
N GLY A 35 -11.86 11.42 4.37
CA GLY A 35 -12.45 10.25 5.02
C GLY A 35 -11.84 8.92 4.58
N PHE A 36 -10.63 8.93 4.00
CA PHE A 36 -9.94 7.70 3.63
C PHE A 36 -9.42 6.96 4.87
N ASP A 37 -9.90 5.73 5.09
CA ASP A 37 -9.34 4.80 6.06
C ASP A 37 -8.32 3.86 5.38
N PRO A 38 -7.02 3.93 5.70
CA PRO A 38 -6.00 3.06 5.10
C PRO A 38 -6.05 1.61 5.64
N THR A 39 -6.78 1.35 6.73
CA THR A 39 -6.76 0.05 7.43
C THR A 39 -7.24 -1.12 6.55
N PRO A 40 -8.36 -1.03 5.80
CA PRO A 40 -8.81 -2.11 4.94
C PRO A 40 -7.81 -2.41 3.81
N MET A 41 -7.18 -1.36 3.25
CA MET A 41 -6.16 -1.50 2.21
C MET A 41 -4.91 -2.21 2.75
N ALA A 42 -4.41 -1.81 3.92
CA ALA A 42 -3.26 -2.45 4.55
C ALA A 42 -3.51 -3.95 4.80
N ARG A 43 -4.71 -4.30 5.29
CA ARG A 43 -5.11 -5.71 5.48
C ARG A 43 -5.16 -6.49 4.17
N ALA A 44 -5.66 -5.89 3.09
CA ALA A 44 -5.69 -6.52 1.78
C ALA A 44 -4.28 -6.77 1.22
N VAL A 45 -3.36 -5.80 1.38
CA VAL A 45 -1.96 -5.93 0.96
C VAL A 45 -1.25 -7.04 1.73
N ILE A 46 -1.42 -7.12 3.06
CA ILE A 46 -0.84 -8.19 3.88
C ILE A 46 -1.33 -9.56 3.39
N ARG A 47 -2.64 -9.72 3.23
CA ARG A 47 -3.23 -10.96 2.69
C ARG A 47 -2.64 -11.33 1.33
N ALA A 48 -2.59 -10.38 0.40
CA ALA A 48 -1.99 -10.63 -0.91
C ALA A 48 -0.51 -11.03 -0.83
N ALA A 49 0.26 -10.42 0.08
CA ALA A 49 1.66 -10.76 0.32
C ALA A 49 1.82 -12.16 0.95
N ASP A 50 0.89 -12.56 1.82
CA ASP A 50 0.82 -13.90 2.40
C ASP A 50 0.33 -14.98 1.41
N GLY A 51 -0.02 -14.58 0.17
CA GLY A 51 -0.49 -15.47 -0.88
C GLY A 51 -2.01 -15.70 -0.88
N ASP A 52 -2.76 -14.98 -0.05
CA ASP A 52 -4.22 -15.00 -0.06
C ASP A 52 -4.73 -14.18 -1.25
N VAL A 53 -5.44 -14.83 -2.18
CA VAL A 53 -6.12 -14.15 -3.28
C VAL A 53 -7.23 -13.27 -2.70
N VAL A 54 -7.04 -11.96 -2.67
CA VAL A 54 -8.10 -10.99 -2.35
C VAL A 54 -8.82 -10.65 -3.66
N PRO A 55 -10.06 -11.12 -3.90
CA PRO A 55 -10.80 -10.73 -5.08
C PRO A 55 -11.13 -9.24 -4.98
N PHE A 56 -10.58 -8.43 -5.90
CA PHE A 56 -11.06 -7.06 -6.12
C PHE A 56 -12.54 -7.15 -6.48
N HIS A 57 -13.42 -6.89 -5.51
CA HIS A 57 -14.83 -6.76 -5.77
C HIS A 57 -15.00 -5.52 -6.64
N GLN A 58 -15.20 -5.72 -7.93
CA GLN A 58 -15.83 -4.71 -8.77
C GLN A 58 -17.19 -4.43 -8.12
N GLY A 59 -17.45 -3.16 -7.78
CA GLY A 59 -18.70 -2.74 -7.14
C GLY A 59 -19.95 -3.21 -7.90
N PRO A 60 -21.16 -2.99 -7.36
CA PRO A 60 -22.38 -3.54 -7.94
C PRO A 60 -22.46 -3.13 -9.41
N ARG A 61 -22.44 -4.12 -10.31
CA ARG A 61 -22.85 -3.91 -11.70
C ARG A 61 -24.33 -3.59 -11.64
N GLY A 62 -24.66 -2.31 -11.73
CA GLY A 62 -26.02 -1.85 -11.92
C GLY A 62 -26.61 -2.57 -13.14
N HIS A 63 -27.71 -3.27 -12.91
CA HIS A 63 -28.67 -3.66 -13.93
C HIS A 63 -29.91 -2.78 -13.77
#